data_AF-A0A7V9NGS1-F1
#
_entry.id   AF-A0A7V9NGS1-F1
#
_cell.length_a   1.000
_cell.length_b   1.000
_cell.length_c   1.000
_cell.angle_alpha   90.00
_cell.angle_beta   90.00
_cell.angle_gamma   90.00
#
_symmetry.space_group_name_H-M   'P 1'
#
loop_
_entity.id
_entity.type
_entity.pdbx_description
1 polymer ?
#
loop_
_entity_poly.entity_id
_entity_poly.type
_entity_poly.pdbx_seq_one_letter_code
_entity_poly.pdbx_strand_id
1 'polypeptide(L)'
;MRKRPLITFARSSESGPLHFSIDLRLLIPVLVLLAGMPVLVAIGASWSSRALVADLLRKNSELEMENTSYREATTELVAQVAALQASAEALGARAALEPETARAIGRLPPSITRRAMGGGSSTGDLSTPLAVLSAGDPAFGLLRDVLHIIERRLDHARSGVERREALAAATPSIWPVAGWLSSSFGTRTDPFTGLADFHTGIDIAADAGHAVMATADGTVVT
;
A
#
# COMPACT_ATOMS: atom_id res chain seq x y z
N MET A 1 -32.99 -6.97 92.20
CA MET A 1 -32.99 -8.38 91.77
C MET A 1 -33.29 -8.45 90.27
N ARG A 2 -32.29 -8.67 89.41
CA ARG A 2 -32.50 -8.85 87.95
C ARG A 2 -32.51 -10.35 87.65
N LYS A 3 -33.66 -10.88 87.23
CA LYS A 3 -33.81 -12.27 86.77
C LYS A 3 -33.04 -12.44 85.44
N ARG A 4 -32.07 -13.35 85.41
CA ARG A 4 -31.36 -13.78 84.19
C ARG A 4 -32.26 -14.81 83.48
N PRO A 5 -32.66 -14.61 82.22
CA PRO A 5 -33.42 -15.63 81.49
C PRO A 5 -32.49 -16.79 81.12
N LEU A 6 -32.88 -18.00 81.52
CA LEU A 6 -32.18 -19.26 81.29
C LEU A 6 -32.92 -20.00 80.17
N ILE A 7 -32.29 -20.18 79.01
CA ILE A 7 -32.86 -20.97 77.91
C ILE A 7 -32.16 -22.33 77.93
N THR A 8 -32.92 -23.39 78.20
CA THR A 8 -32.42 -24.77 78.35
C THR A 8 -32.80 -25.60 77.13
N PHE A 9 -31.81 -26.09 76.38
CA PHE A 9 -32.03 -27.11 75.35
C PHE A 9 -31.60 -28.47 75.90
N ALA A 10 -32.54 -29.40 76.05
CA ALA A 10 -32.25 -30.78 76.46
C ALA A 10 -32.10 -31.66 75.22
N ARG A 11 -30.92 -32.29 75.04
CA ARG A 11 -30.73 -33.40 74.09
C ARG A 11 -30.45 -34.67 74.89
N SER A 12 -31.25 -35.70 74.62
CA SER A 12 -31.18 -37.00 75.28
C SER A 12 -30.01 -37.83 74.75
N SER A 13 -29.04 -38.12 75.62
CA SER A 13 -28.33 -39.40 75.80
C SER A 13 -26.85 -39.17 76.16
N GLU A 14 -26.55 -39.39 77.44
CA GLU A 14 -25.29 -39.87 78.01
C GLU A 14 -23.97 -39.12 77.68
N SER A 15 -23.84 -37.93 78.27
CA SER A 15 -22.61 -37.41 78.91
C SER A 15 -22.98 -36.12 79.66
N GLY A 16 -22.37 -35.85 80.83
CA GLY A 16 -22.84 -34.87 81.83
C GLY A 16 -23.14 -33.44 81.30
N PRO A 17 -24.04 -32.67 81.96
CA PRO A 17 -24.47 -31.37 81.45
C PRO A 17 -23.36 -30.33 81.57
N LEU A 18 -22.74 -29.98 80.45
CA LEU A 18 -21.93 -28.77 80.32
C LEU A 18 -22.88 -27.55 80.40
N HIS A 19 -23.00 -26.97 81.60
CA HIS A 19 -23.76 -25.74 81.80
C HIS A 19 -22.99 -24.55 81.19
N PHE A 20 -23.36 -24.13 79.99
CA PHE A 20 -22.79 -22.95 79.35
C PHE A 20 -23.72 -21.73 79.56
N SER A 21 -23.32 -20.81 80.43
CA SER A 21 -24.09 -19.58 80.71
C SER A 21 -23.64 -18.46 79.78
N ILE A 22 -24.45 -18.15 78.76
CA ILE A 22 -24.17 -17.02 77.87
C ILE A 22 -24.81 -15.76 78.44
N ASP A 23 -24.01 -14.73 78.71
CA ASP A 23 -24.54 -13.43 79.13
C ASP A 23 -25.30 -12.78 77.96
N LEU A 24 -26.62 -12.62 78.12
CA LEU A 24 -27.53 -12.04 77.10
C LEU A 24 -27.09 -10.64 76.61
N ARG A 25 -26.29 -9.92 77.42
CA ARG A 25 -25.69 -8.63 77.06
C ARG A 25 -24.69 -8.72 75.91
N LEU A 26 -24.08 -9.88 75.70
CA LEU A 26 -23.11 -10.15 74.62
C LEU A 26 -23.76 -10.75 73.36
N LEU A 27 -24.97 -11.31 73.48
CA LEU A 27 -25.66 -11.96 72.36
C LEU A 27 -26.20 -10.95 71.34
N ILE A 28 -26.75 -9.83 71.82
CA ILE A 28 -27.29 -8.76 70.97
C ILE A 28 -26.23 -8.15 70.02
N PRO A 29 -25.04 -7.71 70.49
CA PRO A 29 -24.04 -7.17 69.58
C PRO A 29 -23.52 -8.21 68.59
N VAL A 30 -23.41 -9.49 68.99
CA VAL A 30 -22.99 -10.58 68.08
C VAL A 30 -24.01 -10.81 66.96
N LEU A 31 -25.31 -10.82 67.28
CA LEU A 31 -26.37 -10.97 66.28
C LEU A 31 -26.39 -9.78 65.30
N VAL A 32 -26.22 -8.56 65.80
CA VAL A 32 -26.15 -7.34 64.98
C VAL A 32 -24.93 -7.38 64.05
N LEU A 33 -23.79 -7.85 64.54
CA LEU A 33 -22.56 -7.96 63.76
C LEU A 33 -22.67 -9.05 62.69
N LEU A 34 -23.27 -10.19 63.03
CA LEU A 34 -23.55 -11.28 62.08
C LEU A 34 -24.53 -10.84 60.98
N ALA A 35 -25.58 -10.11 61.34
CA ALA A 35 -26.57 -9.58 60.39
C ALA A 35 -26.04 -8.38 59.58
N GLY A 36 -25.14 -7.58 60.14
CA GLY A 36 -24.52 -6.43 59.47
C GLY A 36 -23.39 -6.80 58.50
N MET A 37 -22.68 -7.90 58.75
CA MET A 37 -21.62 -8.41 57.86
C MET A 37 -22.03 -8.57 56.38
N PRO A 38 -23.14 -9.24 56.03
CA PRO A 38 -23.54 -9.38 54.62
C PRO A 38 -23.85 -8.04 53.96
N VAL A 39 -24.38 -7.06 54.72
CA VAL A 39 -24.65 -5.71 54.21
C VAL A 39 -23.34 -4.97 53.92
N LEU A 40 -22.35 -5.07 54.82
CA LEU A 40 -21.03 -4.47 54.62
C LEU A 40 -20.30 -5.10 53.43
N VAL A 41 -20.36 -6.43 53.28
CA VAL A 41 -19.82 -7.14 52.11
C VAL A 41 -20.54 -6.71 50.83
N ALA A 42 -21.87 -6.60 50.84
CA ALA A 42 -22.65 -6.16 49.68
C ALA A 42 -22.30 -4.73 49.26
N ILE A 43 -22.12 -3.81 50.23
CA ILE A 43 -21.68 -2.44 49.96
C ILE A 43 -20.26 -2.44 49.38
N GLY A 44 -19.32 -3.16 49.98
CA GLY A 44 -17.95 -3.28 49.47
C GLY A 44 -17.87 -3.88 48.06
N ALA A 45 -18.61 -4.96 47.81
CA ALA A 45 -18.73 -5.58 46.50
C ALA A 45 -19.33 -4.61 45.48
N SER A 46 -20.40 -3.89 45.83
CA SER A 46 -21.03 -2.91 44.94
C SER A 46 -20.09 -1.76 44.56
N TRP A 47 -19.22 -1.31 45.46
CA TRP A 47 -18.23 -0.28 45.17
C TRP A 47 -17.15 -0.79 44.21
N SER A 48 -16.62 -2.00 44.45
CA SER A 48 -15.65 -2.65 43.55
C SER A 48 -16.23 -2.93 42.16
N SER A 49 -17.49 -3.39 42.07
CA SER A 49 -18.16 -3.64 40.80
C SER A 49 -18.34 -2.35 40.00
N ARG A 50 -18.71 -1.24 40.65
CA ARG A 50 -18.80 0.08 39.99
C ARG A 50 -17.45 0.54 39.44
N ALA A 51 -16.37 0.37 40.21
CA ALA A 51 -15.02 0.71 39.76
C ALA A 51 -14.59 -0.15 38.56
N LEU A 52 -14.86 -1.46 38.60
CA LEU A 52 -14.55 -2.37 37.50
C LEU A 52 -15.38 -2.08 36.24
N VAL A 53 -16.67 -1.77 36.39
CA VAL A 53 -17.52 -1.35 35.26
C VAL A 53 -17.02 -0.05 34.66
N ALA A 54 -16.60 0.93 35.47
CA ALA A 54 -16.04 2.19 34.98
C ALA A 54 -14.73 1.96 34.21
N ASP A 55 -13.84 1.08 34.68
CA ASP A 55 -12.61 0.72 33.97
C ASP A 55 -12.89 -0.03 32.66
N LEU A 56 -13.83 -0.97 32.67
CA LEU A 56 -14.24 -1.70 31.47
C LEU A 56 -14.83 -0.75 30.41
N LEU A 57 -15.69 0.18 30.80
CA LEU A 57 -16.24 1.18 29.87
C LEU A 57 -15.15 2.06 29.28
N ARG A 58 -14.17 2.46 30.09
CA ARG A 58 -13.02 3.25 29.62
C ARG A 58 -12.19 2.48 28.60
N LYS A 59 -11.81 1.23 28.91
CA LYS A 59 -11.09 0.35 27.98
C LYS A 59 -11.86 0.08 26.71
N ASN A 60 -13.17 -0.11 26.81
CA ASN A 60 -14.01 -0.33 25.64
C ASN A 60 -14.04 0.91 24.75
N SER A 61 -14.18 2.11 25.32
CA SER A 61 -14.11 3.36 24.56
C SER A 61 -12.74 3.57 23.89
N GLU A 62 -11.66 3.19 24.56
CA GLU A 62 -10.30 3.27 24.02
C GLU A 62 -10.12 2.31 22.84
N LEU A 63 -10.54 1.06 23.00
CA LEU A 63 -10.51 0.06 21.94
C LEU A 63 -11.43 0.42 20.76
N GLU A 64 -12.57 1.06 21.01
CA GLU A 64 -13.45 1.57 19.96
C GLU A 64 -12.76 2.68 19.18
N MET A 65 -12.11 3.63 19.85
CA MET A 65 -11.33 4.68 19.19
C MET A 65 -10.17 4.10 18.38
N GLU A 66 -9.42 3.14 18.93
CA GLU A 66 -8.34 2.46 18.23
C GLU A 66 -8.85 1.71 16.99
N ASN A 67 -9.97 0.98 17.11
CA ASN A 67 -10.61 0.32 15.97
C ASN A 67 -11.07 1.31 14.89
N THR A 68 -11.61 2.46 15.27
CA THR A 68 -11.97 3.50 14.29
C THR A 68 -10.73 4.04 13.58
N SER A 69 -9.64 4.29 14.31
CA SER A 69 -8.37 4.72 13.72
C SER A 69 -7.80 3.69 12.74
N TYR A 70 -7.84 2.39 13.06
CA TYR A 70 -7.40 1.36 12.13
C TYR A 70 -8.27 1.31 10.88
N ARG A 71 -9.60 1.42 11.03
CA ARG A 71 -10.52 1.45 9.88
C ARG A 71 -10.22 2.62 8.95
N GLU A 72 -10.05 3.82 9.49
CA GLU A 72 -9.68 5.00 8.69
C GLU A 72 -8.34 4.80 7.95
N ALA A 73 -7.32 4.30 8.64
CA ALA A 73 -6.02 4.01 8.03
C ALA A 73 -6.13 2.95 6.91
N THR A 74 -6.96 1.91 7.08
CA THR A 74 -7.19 0.90 6.04
C THR A 74 -7.94 1.47 4.83
N THR A 75 -8.92 2.36 5.04
CA THR A 75 -9.65 3.01 3.94
C THR A 75 -8.72 3.91 3.12
N GLU A 76 -7.88 4.70 3.79
CA GLU A 76 -6.88 5.55 3.14
C GLU A 76 -5.89 4.72 2.33
N LEU A 77 -5.38 3.62 2.90
CA LEU A 77 -4.46 2.73 2.19
C LEU A 77 -5.10 2.11 0.94
N VAL A 78 -6.35 1.64 1.05
CA VAL A 78 -7.08 1.09 -0.10
C VAL A 78 -7.22 2.14 -1.20
N ALA A 79 -7.47 3.41 -0.84
CA ALA A 79 -7.53 4.52 -1.80
C ALA A 79 -6.17 4.76 -2.49
N GLN A 80 -5.07 4.74 -1.74
CA GLN A 80 -3.72 4.90 -2.29
C GLN A 80 -3.35 3.76 -3.25
N VAL A 81 -3.65 2.51 -2.87
CA VAL A 81 -3.42 1.34 -3.74
C VAL A 81 -4.26 1.44 -5.02
N ALA A 82 -5.53 1.85 -4.93
CA ALA A 82 -6.38 2.05 -6.09
C ALA A 82 -5.84 3.14 -7.03
N ALA A 83 -5.35 4.26 -6.49
CA ALA A 83 -4.75 5.34 -7.27
C ALA A 83 -3.47 4.88 -8.00
N LEU A 84 -2.67 4.05 -7.33
CA LEU A 84 -1.46 3.46 -7.91
C LEU A 84 -1.79 2.46 -9.02
N GLN A 85 -2.80 1.62 -8.83
CA GLN A 85 -3.30 0.70 -9.86
C GLN A 85 -3.79 1.47 -11.10
N ALA A 86 -4.59 2.53 -10.90
CA ALA A 86 -5.04 3.40 -11.99
C ALA A 86 -3.87 4.06 -12.74
N SER A 87 -2.84 4.51 -12.01
CA SER A 87 -1.63 5.08 -12.60
C SER A 87 -0.85 4.05 -13.43
N ALA A 88 -0.75 2.81 -12.96
CA ALA A 88 -0.12 1.71 -13.67
C ALA A 88 -0.89 1.31 -14.94
N GLU A 89 -2.22 1.25 -14.89
CA GLU A 89 -3.07 1.00 -16.06
C GLU A 89 -2.93 2.11 -17.11
N ALA A 90 -2.96 3.38 -16.69
CA ALA A 90 -2.76 4.51 -17.58
C ALA A 90 -1.39 4.49 -18.26
N LEU A 91 -0.33 4.12 -17.52
CA LEU A 91 1.01 3.91 -18.09
C LEU A 91 1.04 2.74 -19.07
N GLY A 92 0.34 1.64 -18.78
CA GLY A 92 0.21 0.49 -19.66
C GLY A 92 -0.47 0.83 -20.99
N ALA A 93 -1.53 1.66 -20.95
CA ALA A 93 -2.21 2.13 -22.15
C ALA A 93 -1.31 3.03 -23.01
N ARG A 94 -0.58 3.97 -22.39
CA ARG A 94 0.39 4.86 -23.08
C ARG A 94 1.58 4.11 -23.66
N ALA A 95 2.01 3.04 -22.99
CA ALA A 95 3.09 2.18 -23.43
C ALA A 95 2.80 1.42 -24.75
N ALA A 96 1.55 1.38 -25.21
CA ALA A 96 1.17 0.70 -26.44
C ALA A 96 1.54 1.55 -27.66
N LEU A 97 2.49 1.06 -28.46
CA LEU A 97 2.91 1.70 -29.71
C LEU A 97 2.09 1.18 -30.89
N GLU A 98 1.88 2.04 -31.88
CA GLU A 98 1.33 1.63 -33.18
C GLU A 98 2.26 0.60 -33.86
N PRO A 99 1.71 -0.44 -34.53
CA PRO A 99 2.54 -1.53 -35.08
C PRO A 99 3.62 -1.08 -36.06
N GLU A 100 3.38 -0.04 -36.85
CA GLU A 100 4.34 0.49 -37.83
C GLU A 100 5.51 1.18 -37.15
N THR A 101 5.24 2.06 -36.19
CA THR A 101 6.27 2.74 -35.40
C THR A 101 7.09 1.74 -34.57
N ALA A 102 6.45 0.71 -34.01
CA ALA A 102 7.16 -0.36 -33.31
C ALA A 102 8.13 -1.12 -34.22
N ARG A 103 7.74 -1.40 -35.48
CA ARG A 103 8.62 -2.00 -36.49
C ARG A 103 9.75 -1.06 -36.90
N ALA A 104 9.47 0.24 -37.03
CA ALA A 104 10.47 1.24 -37.37
C ALA A 104 11.55 1.36 -36.27
N ILE A 105 11.15 1.43 -35.00
CA ILE A 105 12.07 1.42 -33.86
C ILE A 105 12.90 0.12 -33.84
N GLY A 106 12.29 -1.02 -34.15
CA GLY A 106 12.98 -2.31 -34.21
C GLY A 106 14.09 -2.40 -35.27
N ARG A 107 14.06 -1.51 -36.27
CA ARG A 107 15.12 -1.41 -37.31
C ARG A 107 16.26 -0.47 -36.91
N LEU A 108 16.13 0.30 -35.82
CA LEU A 108 17.17 1.21 -35.38
C LEU A 108 18.39 0.44 -34.85
N PRO A 109 19.63 0.94 -35.08
CA PRO A 109 20.83 0.39 -34.48
C PRO A 109 20.73 0.34 -32.93
N PRO A 110 21.23 -0.72 -32.27
CA PRO A 110 21.17 -0.85 -30.81
C PRO A 110 21.86 0.27 -30.03
N SER A 111 22.77 1.02 -30.66
CA SER A 111 23.41 2.21 -30.07
C SER A 111 22.42 3.37 -29.90
N ILE A 112 21.56 3.61 -30.89
CA ILE A 112 20.55 4.69 -30.86
C ILE A 112 19.47 4.33 -29.84
N THR A 113 18.92 3.12 -29.93
CA THR A 113 17.87 2.66 -29.01
C THR A 113 18.36 2.64 -27.56
N ARG A 114 19.58 2.15 -27.27
CA ARG A 114 20.11 2.19 -25.89
C ARG A 114 20.30 3.62 -25.39
N ARG A 115 20.82 4.53 -26.21
CA ARG A 115 21.01 5.92 -25.79
C ARG A 115 19.67 6.60 -25.50
N ALA A 116 18.70 6.44 -26.39
CA ALA A 116 17.37 7.03 -26.24
C ALA A 116 16.60 6.44 -25.04
N MET A 117 16.74 5.14 -24.82
CA MET A 117 16.16 4.45 -23.66
C MET A 117 16.97 4.65 -22.37
N GLY A 118 17.88 5.64 -22.32
CA GLY A 118 18.65 6.04 -21.13
C GLY A 118 19.66 4.99 -20.66
N GLY A 119 20.40 4.41 -21.60
CA GLY A 119 21.43 3.40 -21.37
C GLY A 119 22.45 3.83 -20.32
N GLY A 120 22.25 3.33 -19.09
CA GLY A 120 23.08 3.58 -17.93
C GLY A 120 22.50 2.88 -16.71
N SER A 121 23.10 1.74 -16.38
CA SER A 121 23.09 1.00 -15.11
C SER A 121 22.30 1.60 -13.94
N SER A 122 20.99 1.32 -13.85
CA SER A 122 20.27 1.29 -12.58
C SER A 122 20.38 -0.10 -11.94
N THR A 123 21.57 -0.69 -11.94
CA THR A 123 21.90 -1.90 -11.17
C THR A 123 22.33 -1.57 -9.74
N GLY A 124 22.29 -0.30 -9.34
CA GLY A 124 22.87 0.16 -8.08
C GLY A 124 21.93 0.32 -6.88
N ASP A 125 20.60 0.36 -7.06
CA ASP A 125 19.73 0.89 -5.99
C ASP A 125 18.59 -0.04 -5.53
N LEU A 126 18.64 -1.32 -5.93
CA LEU A 126 17.64 -2.32 -5.56
C LEU A 126 18.07 -3.23 -4.40
N SER A 127 19.24 -2.99 -3.80
CA SER A 127 19.84 -3.90 -2.82
C SER A 127 20.18 -3.25 -1.49
N THR A 128 19.37 -2.33 -0.96
CA THR A 128 19.19 -2.15 0.50
C THR A 128 18.08 -1.12 0.73
N PRO A 129 16.98 -1.51 1.42
CA PRO A 129 17.02 -1.53 2.88
C PRO A 129 16.20 -2.67 3.48
N LEU A 130 16.48 -3.94 3.13
CA LEU A 130 15.94 -5.07 3.91
C LEU A 130 16.47 -5.08 5.37
N ALA A 131 17.56 -4.35 5.63
CA ALA A 131 18.19 -4.21 6.94
C ALA A 131 17.51 -3.19 7.88
N VAL A 132 16.61 -2.34 7.39
CA VAL A 132 15.87 -1.35 8.23
C VAL A 132 14.61 -1.97 8.86
N LEU A 133 14.22 -3.18 8.43
CA LEU A 133 13.02 -3.91 8.88
C LEU A 133 13.05 -4.39 10.35
N SER A 134 14.06 -4.02 11.15
CA SER A 134 14.29 -4.60 12.48
C SER A 134 14.05 -3.62 13.65
N ALA A 135 13.66 -2.37 13.40
CA ALA A 135 13.49 -1.38 14.47
C ALA A 135 12.07 -0.80 14.52
N GLY A 136 11.14 -1.59 15.07
CA GLY A 136 10.05 -1.05 15.91
C GLY A 136 8.84 -0.41 15.22
N ASP A 137 8.17 -1.10 14.30
CA ASP A 137 6.70 -1.11 14.14
C ASP A 137 6.32 -2.25 13.15
N PRO A 138 5.76 -3.39 13.61
CA PRO A 138 5.87 -4.64 12.85
C PRO A 138 4.96 -4.76 11.62
N ALA A 139 3.99 -3.86 11.40
CA ALA A 139 3.08 -3.95 10.25
C ALA A 139 2.97 -2.66 9.42
N PHE A 140 2.82 -1.51 10.09
CA PHE A 140 2.63 -0.23 9.38
C PHE A 140 3.91 0.33 8.78
N GLY A 141 5.07 0.11 9.42
CA GLY A 141 6.38 0.52 8.90
C GLY A 141 6.74 -0.18 7.59
N LEU A 142 6.61 -1.52 7.57
CA LEU A 142 6.83 -2.33 6.36
C LEU A 142 5.94 -1.86 5.21
N LEU A 143 4.68 -1.54 5.49
CA LEU A 143 3.72 -1.12 4.47
C LEU A 143 4.08 0.24 3.86
N ARG A 144 4.56 1.18 4.67
CA ARG A 144 5.07 2.47 4.21
C ARG A 144 6.30 2.31 3.33
N ASP A 145 7.22 1.43 3.71
CA ASP A 145 8.41 1.14 2.92
C ASP A 145 8.05 0.49 1.57
N VAL A 146 7.11 -0.46 1.57
CA VAL A 146 6.61 -1.08 0.34
C VAL A 146 5.97 -0.03 -0.57
N LEU A 147 5.13 0.86 -0.03
CA LEU A 147 4.51 1.93 -0.81
C LEU A 147 5.56 2.84 -1.45
N HIS A 148 6.58 3.26 -0.68
CA HIS A 148 7.66 4.10 -1.18
C HIS A 148 8.51 3.41 -2.27
N ILE A 149 8.70 2.09 -2.16
CA ILE A 149 9.36 1.31 -3.21
C ILE A 149 8.51 1.26 -4.48
N ILE A 150 7.20 1.09 -4.35
CA ILE A 150 6.31 1.04 -5.52
C ILE A 150 6.23 2.41 -6.19
N GLU A 151 6.16 3.50 -5.43
CA GLU A 151 6.21 4.88 -5.95
C GLU A 151 7.47 5.11 -6.80
N ARG A 152 8.67 4.80 -6.27
CA ARG A 152 9.92 4.93 -7.04
C ARG A 152 9.94 4.07 -8.29
N ARG A 153 9.39 2.85 -8.23
CA ARG A 153 9.26 1.97 -9.40
C ARG A 153 8.30 2.54 -10.44
N LEU A 154 7.21 3.16 -10.00
CA LEU A 154 6.24 3.81 -10.89
C LEU A 154 6.88 5.02 -11.58
N ASP A 155 7.67 5.83 -10.87
CA ASP A 155 8.40 6.96 -11.44
C ASP A 155 9.42 6.50 -12.50
N HIS A 156 10.16 5.43 -12.20
CA HIS A 156 11.06 4.83 -13.17
C HIS A 156 10.30 4.30 -14.40
N ALA A 157 9.18 3.60 -14.21
CA ALA A 157 8.35 3.12 -15.31
C ALA A 157 7.82 4.27 -16.16
N ARG A 158 7.31 5.34 -15.54
CA ARG A 158 6.85 6.55 -16.21
C ARG A 158 7.95 7.19 -17.05
N SER A 159 9.13 7.41 -16.49
CA SER A 159 10.26 7.97 -17.24
C SER A 159 10.68 7.09 -18.42
N GLY A 160 10.50 5.77 -18.30
CA GLY A 160 10.77 4.81 -19.37
C GLY A 160 9.74 4.86 -20.49
N VAL A 161 8.47 5.06 -20.15
CA VAL A 161 7.39 5.30 -21.13
C VAL A 161 7.63 6.62 -21.86
N GLU A 162 7.90 7.71 -21.14
CA GLU A 162 8.16 9.03 -21.73
C GLU A 162 9.35 9.00 -22.70
N ARG A 163 10.45 8.34 -22.34
CA ARG A 163 11.61 8.14 -23.23
C ARG A 163 11.26 7.34 -24.48
N ARG A 164 10.43 6.30 -24.34
CA ARG A 164 10.01 5.46 -25.45
C ARG A 164 9.04 6.17 -26.38
N GLU A 165 8.12 6.96 -25.84
CA GLU A 165 7.24 7.84 -26.62
C GLU A 165 8.04 8.87 -27.39
N ALA A 166 9.01 9.54 -26.75
CA ALA A 166 9.89 10.49 -27.43
C ALA A 166 10.71 9.83 -28.54
N LEU A 167 11.25 8.62 -28.31
CA LEU A 167 11.93 7.85 -29.35
C LEU A 167 10.98 7.49 -30.50
N ALA A 168 9.76 7.06 -30.18
CA ALA A 168 8.75 6.73 -31.19
C ALA A 168 8.37 7.93 -32.05
N ALA A 169 8.14 9.09 -31.43
CA ALA A 169 7.82 10.34 -32.13
C ALA A 169 8.97 10.80 -33.04
N ALA A 170 10.22 10.61 -32.59
CA ALA A 170 11.42 10.95 -33.35
C ALA A 170 11.86 9.86 -34.36
N THR A 171 11.10 8.76 -34.50
CA THR A 171 11.42 7.65 -35.42
C THR A 171 10.57 7.76 -36.68
N PRO A 172 11.19 7.96 -37.87
CA PRO A 172 10.48 7.97 -39.15
C PRO A 172 9.72 6.65 -39.39
N SER A 173 8.38 6.71 -39.41
CA SER A 173 7.53 5.52 -39.58
C SER A 173 6.59 5.58 -40.78
N ILE A 174 6.43 6.74 -41.41
CA ILE A 174 5.54 6.95 -42.57
C ILE A 174 6.30 7.33 -43.85
N TRP A 175 5.61 7.26 -44.99
CA TRP A 175 6.11 7.80 -46.25
C TRP A 175 6.05 9.34 -46.26
N PRO A 176 7.10 10.05 -46.72
CA PRO A 176 7.13 11.51 -46.75
C PRO A 176 6.20 12.12 -47.83
N VAL A 177 5.86 11.35 -48.87
CA VAL A 177 5.01 11.77 -49.98
C VAL A 177 4.28 10.57 -50.57
N ALA A 178 3.05 10.77 -51.05
CA ALA A 178 2.33 9.75 -51.81
C ALA A 178 2.91 9.65 -53.23
N GLY A 179 3.46 8.49 -53.58
CA GLY A 179 4.12 8.26 -54.85
C GLY A 179 4.57 6.81 -55.02
N TRP A 180 5.35 6.52 -56.07
CA TRP A 180 5.93 5.21 -56.28
C TRP A 180 7.46 5.24 -56.13
N LEU A 181 8.04 4.12 -55.68
CA LEU A 181 9.48 3.96 -55.58
C LEU A 181 10.09 3.94 -56.99
N SER A 182 10.77 5.01 -57.38
CA SER A 182 11.47 5.10 -58.66
C SER A 182 12.88 4.55 -58.57
N SER A 183 13.50 4.57 -57.38
CA SER A 183 14.80 3.95 -57.15
C SER A 183 14.98 3.50 -55.71
N SER A 184 15.48 2.28 -55.52
CA SER A 184 15.70 1.66 -54.21
C SER A 184 17.06 2.01 -53.61
N PHE A 185 17.19 1.75 -52.31
CA PHE A 185 18.44 1.77 -51.58
C PHE A 185 19.37 0.66 -52.07
N GLY A 186 20.67 0.93 -52.14
CA GLY A 186 21.70 -0.07 -52.48
C GLY A 186 22.50 0.27 -53.75
N THR A 187 23.20 -0.73 -54.29
CA THR A 187 24.06 -0.56 -55.46
C THR A 187 23.23 -0.42 -56.74
N ARG A 188 23.43 0.68 -57.48
CA ARG A 188 22.82 0.92 -58.80
C ARG A 188 23.70 1.82 -59.66
N THR A 189 23.33 1.97 -60.93
CA THR A 189 24.01 2.89 -61.84
C THR A 189 23.68 4.33 -61.44
N ASP A 190 24.73 5.09 -61.13
CA ASP A 190 24.60 6.50 -60.79
C ASP A 190 24.25 7.33 -62.03
N PRO A 191 23.20 8.17 -61.98
CA PRO A 191 22.71 8.91 -63.14
C PRO A 191 23.64 10.04 -63.61
N PHE A 192 24.62 10.45 -62.81
CA PHE A 192 25.56 11.52 -63.16
C PHE A 192 26.86 10.98 -63.77
N THR A 193 27.33 9.84 -63.27
CA THR A 193 28.62 9.24 -63.66
C THR A 193 28.47 8.03 -64.59
N GLY A 194 27.31 7.37 -64.60
CA GLY A 194 27.07 6.15 -65.38
C GLY A 194 27.76 4.90 -64.82
N LEU A 195 28.41 4.99 -63.67
CA LEU A 195 29.10 3.88 -63.00
C LEU A 195 28.23 3.28 -61.90
N ALA A 196 28.56 2.06 -61.45
CA ALA A 196 27.89 1.45 -60.31
C ALA A 196 28.36 2.10 -59.01
N ASP A 197 27.43 2.64 -58.23
CA ASP A 197 27.69 3.24 -56.92
C ASP A 197 26.64 2.78 -55.88
N PHE A 198 26.95 2.93 -54.59
CA PHE A 198 26.06 2.57 -53.48
C PHE A 198 25.24 3.78 -53.00
N HIS A 199 23.95 3.77 -53.29
CA HIS A 199 23.05 4.86 -52.92
C HIS A 199 22.42 4.61 -51.55
N THR A 200 22.62 5.55 -50.64
CA THR A 200 22.15 5.49 -49.24
C THR A 200 20.70 5.98 -49.06
N GLY A 201 20.03 6.36 -50.13
CA GLY A 201 18.66 6.88 -50.14
C GLY A 201 17.75 6.13 -51.10
N ILE A 202 16.45 6.46 -51.00
CA ILE A 202 15.42 6.02 -51.94
C ILE A 202 14.86 7.23 -52.68
N ASP A 203 14.46 7.02 -53.93
CA ASP A 203 13.81 8.05 -54.73
C ASP A 203 12.33 7.69 -54.89
N ILE A 204 11.46 8.63 -54.55
CA ILE A 204 9.99 8.49 -54.64
C ILE A 204 9.52 9.47 -55.70
N ALA A 205 8.95 8.96 -56.78
CA ALA A 205 8.35 9.79 -57.82
C ALA A 205 6.89 10.13 -57.46
N ALA A 206 6.56 11.41 -57.56
CA ALA A 206 5.23 11.97 -57.35
C ALA A 206 5.01 13.13 -58.32
N ASP A 207 3.75 13.47 -58.61
CA ASP A 207 3.45 14.60 -59.50
C ASP A 207 3.83 15.94 -58.84
N ALA A 208 4.19 16.91 -59.66
CA ALA A 208 4.51 18.26 -59.18
C ALA A 208 3.33 18.85 -58.39
N GLY A 209 3.65 19.43 -57.22
CA GLY A 209 2.66 20.03 -56.32
C GLY A 209 2.16 19.12 -55.20
N HIS A 210 2.57 17.83 -55.15
CA HIS A 210 2.30 16.98 -54.00
C HIS A 210 3.02 17.49 -52.74
N ALA A 211 2.30 17.50 -51.61
CA ALA A 211 2.85 17.93 -50.33
C ALA A 211 3.87 16.90 -49.80
N VAL A 212 4.99 17.40 -49.30
CA VAL A 212 6.01 16.60 -48.60
C VAL A 212 5.82 16.83 -47.10
N MET A 213 5.64 15.73 -46.37
CA MET A 213 5.37 15.72 -44.94
C MET A 213 6.59 15.24 -44.17
N ALA A 214 6.75 15.75 -42.94
CA ALA A 214 7.74 15.21 -42.01
C ALA A 214 7.34 13.79 -41.60
N THR A 215 8.29 12.87 -41.64
CA THR A 215 8.06 11.46 -41.31
C THR A 215 8.16 11.15 -39.83
N ALA A 216 8.66 12.11 -39.04
CA ALA A 216 8.82 12.07 -37.59
C ALA A 216 8.95 13.50 -37.04
N ASP A 217 8.79 13.64 -35.73
CA ASP A 217 9.06 14.87 -35.02
C ASP A 217 10.55 15.22 -35.08
N GLY A 218 10.85 16.50 -35.26
CA GLY A 218 12.21 17.00 -35.37
C GLY A 218 12.27 18.51 -35.50
N THR A 219 13.46 19.03 -35.78
CA THR A 219 13.69 20.46 -35.98
C THR A 219 14.51 20.66 -37.25
N VAL A 220 14.09 21.60 -38.10
CA VAL A 220 14.87 22.00 -39.27
C VAL A 220 16.06 22.81 -38.79
N VAL A 221 17.26 22.35 -39.12
CA VAL A 221 18.51 23.06 -38.85
C VAL A 221 19.01 23.71 -40.15
N THR A 222 19.49 24.95 -40.05
CA THR A 222 20.01 25.76 -41.16
C THR A 222 21.51 25.91 -41.09
#